data_AF-A0A6D2KSG9-F1
#
_entry.id   AF-A0A6D2KSG9-F1
#
_cell.length_a   1.000
_cell.length_b   1.000
_cell.length_c   1.000
_cell.angle_alpha   90.00
_cell.angle_beta   90.00
_cell.angle_gamma   90.00
#
_symmetry.space_group_name_H-M   'P 1'
#
loop_
_entity.id
_entity.type
_entity.pdbx_description
1 polymer ?
#
loop_
_entity_poly.entity_id
_entity_poly.type
_entity_poly.pdbx_seq_one_letter_code
_entity_poly.pdbx_strand_id
1 'polypeptide(L)'
;MVLTGSKSADLKGMISNSESIFEGVLDLLRNPISSYPRRALKIGIKALFALCLAKNTRHIAVAAGAPEILIDRLAADFDRCDTEQALATVELLCRSPEGCAAFGEHALTIPLLVKTILRVSDRATEYAAGALLALCTAEERWRDEAAAAGVVVQLLLMVQSECTERAKKKAQKLLKLLRDSWPDYSFANSDDFGCSEVVPF
;
A
#
# COMPACT_ATOMS: atom_id res chain seq x y z
N MET A 1 -6.67 39.84 20.05
CA MET A 1 -7.60 38.89 20.70
C MET A 1 -7.83 37.73 19.74
N VAL A 2 -7.05 36.65 19.87
CA VAL A 2 -7.06 35.49 18.97
C VAL A 2 -8.12 34.51 19.48
N LEU A 3 -9.30 34.53 18.87
CA LEU A 3 -10.34 33.53 19.05
C LEU A 3 -10.69 33.03 17.65
N THR A 4 -10.25 31.83 17.26
CA THR A 4 -10.85 30.96 16.22
C THR A 4 -9.86 29.84 15.84
N GLY A 5 -9.85 28.77 16.64
CA GLY A 5 -9.12 27.54 16.30
C GLY A 5 -9.80 26.29 16.86
N SER A 6 -10.40 26.39 18.04
CA SER A 6 -11.10 25.27 18.71
C SER A 6 -12.36 24.83 17.97
N LYS A 7 -13.29 25.75 17.66
CA LYS A 7 -14.59 25.39 17.05
C LYS A 7 -14.49 24.60 15.74
N SER A 8 -13.47 24.87 14.92
CA SER A 8 -13.28 24.17 13.64
C SER A 8 -12.74 22.75 13.84
N ALA A 9 -11.81 22.57 14.79
CA ALA A 9 -11.29 21.25 15.14
C ALA A 9 -12.36 20.37 15.81
N ASP A 10 -13.21 20.95 16.65
CA ASP A 10 -14.29 20.25 17.34
C ASP A 10 -15.38 19.79 16.36
N LEU A 11 -15.79 20.65 15.43
CA LEU A 11 -16.71 20.30 14.33
C LEU A 11 -16.10 19.23 13.41
N LYS A 12 -14.82 19.37 13.04
CA LYS A 12 -14.12 18.37 12.23
C LYS A 12 -14.06 17.02 12.95
N GLY A 13 -13.83 17.02 14.27
CA GLY A 13 -13.86 15.83 15.11
C GLY A 13 -15.22 15.14 15.09
N MET A 14 -16.30 15.87 15.35
CA MET A 14 -17.67 15.33 15.33
C MET A 14 -18.06 14.76 13.96
N ILE A 15 -17.77 15.49 12.88
CA ILE A 15 -18.04 15.04 11.50
C ILE A 15 -17.20 13.80 11.18
N SER A 16 -15.93 13.77 11.58
CA SER A 16 -15.04 12.63 11.29
C SER A 16 -15.34 11.37 12.11
N ASN A 17 -16.13 11.47 13.18
CA ASN A 17 -16.50 10.33 14.02
C ASN A 17 -17.84 9.69 13.61
N SER A 18 -18.54 10.24 12.61
CA SER A 18 -19.81 9.71 12.15
C SER A 18 -19.60 8.55 11.17
N GLU A 19 -20.06 7.37 11.52
CA GLU A 19 -20.03 6.17 10.66
C GLU A 19 -20.74 6.41 9.32
N SER A 20 -21.88 7.11 9.34
CA SER A 20 -22.65 7.46 8.13
C SER A 20 -21.86 8.28 7.10
N ILE A 21 -20.85 9.03 7.54
CA ILE A 21 -19.99 9.79 6.63
C ILE A 21 -19.00 8.85 5.94
N PHE A 22 -18.47 7.86 6.66
CA PHE A 22 -17.66 6.82 6.04
C PHE A 22 -18.47 6.02 5.04
N GLU A 23 -19.66 5.55 5.43
CA GLU A 23 -20.57 4.83 4.54
C GLU A 23 -20.86 5.63 3.27
N GLY A 24 -21.26 6.90 3.39
CA GLY A 24 -21.54 7.74 2.23
C GLY A 24 -20.34 7.97 1.31
N VAL A 25 -19.13 8.12 1.88
CA VAL A 25 -17.89 8.24 1.08
C VAL A 25 -17.54 6.92 0.42
N LEU A 26 -17.71 5.79 1.11
CA LEU A 26 -17.45 4.46 0.58
C LEU A 26 -18.46 4.05 -0.49
N ASP A 27 -19.72 4.45 -0.36
CA ASP A 27 -20.74 4.24 -1.39
C ASP A 27 -20.46 5.07 -2.64
N LEU A 28 -19.98 6.30 -2.49
CA LEU A 28 -19.50 7.10 -3.62
C LEU A 28 -18.34 6.40 -4.34
N LEU A 29 -17.48 5.71 -3.59
CA LEU A 29 -16.40 4.91 -4.15
C LEU A 29 -16.92 3.63 -4.79
N ARG A 30 -17.88 2.89 -4.23
CA ARG A 30 -18.45 1.66 -4.81
C ARG A 30 -19.30 1.91 -6.05
N ASN A 31 -20.10 2.97 -6.04
CA ASN A 31 -21.07 3.28 -7.08
C ASN A 31 -20.88 4.73 -7.55
N PRO A 32 -19.82 5.00 -8.33
CA PRO A 32 -19.55 6.35 -8.79
C PRO A 32 -20.68 6.83 -9.71
N ILE A 33 -21.08 8.09 -9.53
CA ILE A 33 -22.19 8.70 -10.27
C ILE A 33 -21.92 8.62 -11.78
N SER A 34 -22.87 8.06 -12.54
CA SER A 34 -22.74 7.74 -13.97
C SER A 34 -22.33 8.94 -14.83
N SER A 35 -22.76 10.16 -14.47
CA SER A 35 -22.43 11.37 -15.22
C SER A 35 -20.97 11.82 -15.07
N TYR A 36 -20.31 11.52 -13.93
CA TYR A 36 -18.94 12.00 -13.65
C TYR A 36 -18.11 11.02 -12.79
N PRO A 37 -17.87 9.78 -13.27
CA PRO A 37 -17.33 8.73 -12.43
C PRO A 37 -15.92 9.03 -11.90
N ARG A 38 -15.01 9.55 -12.74
CA ARG A 38 -13.65 9.91 -12.31
C ARG A 38 -13.62 10.99 -11.24
N ARG A 39 -14.48 12.01 -11.36
CA ARG A 39 -14.55 13.11 -10.40
C ARG A 39 -15.10 12.61 -9.06
N ALA A 40 -16.14 11.77 -9.09
CA ALA A 40 -16.70 11.14 -7.90
C ALA A 40 -15.63 10.33 -7.15
N LEU A 41 -14.89 9.46 -7.86
CA LEU A 41 -13.83 8.66 -7.27
C LEU A 41 -12.73 9.52 -6.65
N LYS A 42 -12.24 10.52 -7.37
CA LYS A 42 -11.23 11.46 -6.85
C LYS A 42 -11.66 12.17 -5.58
N ILE A 43 -12.92 12.62 -5.53
CA ILE A 43 -13.49 13.26 -4.34
C ILE A 43 -13.59 12.25 -3.19
N GLY A 44 -14.07 11.04 -3.48
CA GLY A 44 -14.20 9.95 -2.51
C GLY A 44 -12.86 9.61 -1.85
N ILE A 45 -11.79 9.39 -2.62
CA ILE A 45 -10.46 9.08 -2.06
C ILE A 45 -9.93 10.26 -1.25
N LYS A 46 -10.14 11.50 -1.71
CA LYS A 46 -9.71 12.70 -0.97
C LYS A 46 -10.41 12.81 0.38
N ALA A 47 -11.71 12.58 0.39
CA ALA A 47 -12.51 12.59 1.60
C ALA A 47 -12.06 11.47 2.56
N LEU A 48 -11.95 10.24 2.06
CA LEU A 48 -11.53 9.09 2.85
C LEU A 48 -10.13 9.30 3.45
N PHE A 49 -9.17 9.75 2.64
CA PHE A 49 -7.83 10.08 3.13
C PHE A 49 -7.88 11.13 4.25
N ALA A 50 -8.62 12.22 4.05
CA ALA A 50 -8.74 13.29 5.02
C ALA A 50 -9.38 12.83 6.34
N LEU A 51 -10.38 11.93 6.26
CA LEU A 51 -11.01 11.31 7.42
C LEU A 51 -10.01 10.42 8.17
N CYS A 52 -9.20 9.62 7.47
CA CYS A 52 -8.24 8.68 8.05
C CYS A 52 -6.94 9.32 8.59
N LEU A 53 -6.73 10.62 8.38
CA LEU A 53 -5.58 11.34 8.97
C LEU A 53 -5.62 11.28 10.51
N ALA A 54 -6.81 11.41 11.09
CA ALA A 54 -7.02 11.26 12.52
C ALA A 54 -6.91 9.77 12.91
N LYS A 55 -6.10 9.43 13.92
CA LYS A 55 -5.87 8.02 14.29
C LYS A 55 -7.14 7.35 14.81
N ASN A 56 -7.96 8.09 15.54
CA ASN A 56 -9.18 7.61 16.20
C ASN A 56 -10.30 7.28 15.21
N THR A 57 -10.24 7.71 13.94
CA THR A 57 -11.31 7.47 12.96
C THR A 57 -11.01 6.29 12.04
N ARG A 58 -9.78 5.78 12.05
CA ARG A 58 -9.34 4.69 11.16
C ARG A 58 -10.09 3.39 11.38
N HIS A 59 -10.40 3.06 12.63
CA HIS A 59 -11.17 1.85 12.95
C HIS A 59 -12.59 1.92 12.37
N ILE A 60 -13.20 3.11 12.31
CA ILE A 60 -14.51 3.35 11.69
C ILE A 60 -14.42 3.10 10.18
N ALA A 61 -13.38 3.61 9.53
CA ALA A 61 -13.15 3.36 8.10
C ALA A 61 -12.99 1.87 7.80
N VAL A 62 -12.24 1.15 8.64
CA VAL A 62 -12.04 -0.31 8.50
C VAL A 62 -13.36 -1.05 8.70
N ALA A 63 -14.12 -0.74 9.75
CA ALA A 63 -15.41 -1.36 10.04
C ALA A 63 -16.44 -1.12 8.92
N ALA A 64 -16.42 0.06 8.29
CA ALA A 64 -17.30 0.39 7.16
C ALA A 64 -16.92 -0.31 5.84
N GLY A 65 -15.82 -1.08 5.80
CA GLY A 65 -15.38 -1.84 4.63
C GLY A 65 -14.48 -1.07 3.67
N ALA A 66 -13.77 -0.04 4.15
CA ALA A 66 -12.80 0.70 3.33
C ALA A 66 -11.71 -0.19 2.68
N PRO A 67 -11.17 -1.25 3.34
CA PRO A 67 -10.10 -2.06 2.78
C PRO A 67 -10.44 -2.70 1.43
N GLU A 68 -11.55 -3.43 1.34
CA GLU A 68 -12.02 -4.09 0.12
C GLU A 68 -12.17 -3.09 -1.03
N ILE A 69 -12.90 -2.00 -0.78
CA ILE A 69 -13.18 -0.97 -1.79
C ILE A 69 -11.90 -0.31 -2.29
N LEU A 70 -10.94 -0.03 -1.40
CA LEU A 70 -9.68 0.58 -1.80
C LEU A 70 -8.87 -0.33 -2.71
N ILE A 71 -8.83 -1.63 -2.43
CA ILE A 71 -8.07 -2.60 -3.23
C ILE A 71 -8.74 -2.82 -4.58
N ASP A 72 -10.05 -3.02 -4.62
CA ASP A 72 -10.82 -3.15 -5.87
C ASP A 72 -10.63 -1.94 -6.78
N ARG A 73 -10.62 -0.74 -6.17
CA ARG A 73 -10.45 0.49 -6.92
C ARG A 73 -9.02 0.74 -7.38
N LEU A 74 -8.03 0.37 -6.57
CA LEU A 74 -6.64 0.38 -7.01
C LEU A 74 -6.42 -0.63 -8.16
N ALA A 75 -7.12 -1.77 -8.16
CA ALA A 75 -7.05 -2.77 -9.22
C ALA A 75 -7.71 -2.30 -10.53
N ALA A 76 -8.70 -1.41 -10.45
CA ALA A 76 -9.39 -0.82 -11.60
C ALA A 76 -8.64 0.38 -12.25
N ASP A 77 -7.37 0.57 -11.91
CA ASP A 77 -6.44 1.62 -12.40
C ASP A 77 -6.95 3.06 -12.20
N PHE A 78 -6.49 3.69 -11.11
CA PHE A 78 -6.59 5.13 -10.90
C PHE A 78 -5.57 5.92 -11.72
N ASP A 79 -5.87 7.21 -11.96
CA ASP A 79 -4.86 8.16 -12.43
C ASP A 79 -3.78 8.33 -11.34
N ARG A 80 -2.53 8.61 -11.74
CA ARG A 80 -1.34 8.63 -10.87
C ARG A 80 -1.54 9.30 -9.50
N CYS A 81 -2.10 10.51 -9.46
CA CYS A 81 -2.29 11.27 -8.21
C CYS A 81 -3.30 10.60 -7.27
N ASP A 82 -4.33 9.99 -7.83
CA ASP A 82 -5.39 9.34 -7.07
C ASP A 82 -4.89 8.00 -6.52
N THR A 83 -4.05 7.28 -7.29
CA THR A 83 -3.30 6.09 -6.83
C THR A 83 -2.40 6.40 -5.63
N GLU A 84 -1.60 7.49 -5.71
CA GLU A 84 -0.74 7.90 -4.59
C GLU A 84 -1.53 8.12 -3.30
N GLN A 85 -2.69 8.78 -3.40
CA GLN A 85 -3.50 9.11 -2.25
C GLN A 85 -4.27 7.90 -1.70
N ALA A 86 -4.73 7.00 -2.58
CA ALA A 86 -5.31 5.72 -2.17
C ALA A 86 -4.27 4.87 -1.43
N LEU A 87 -3.06 4.73 -1.95
CA LEU A 87 -1.96 4.00 -1.28
C LEU A 87 -1.56 4.63 0.06
N ALA A 88 -1.55 5.96 0.15
CA ALA A 88 -1.33 6.64 1.43
C ALA A 88 -2.42 6.29 2.46
N THR A 89 -3.67 6.15 2.02
CA THR A 89 -4.80 5.74 2.86
C THR A 89 -4.63 4.28 3.32
N VAL A 90 -4.25 3.37 2.41
CA VAL A 90 -3.94 1.97 2.74
C VAL A 90 -2.83 1.90 3.80
N GLU A 91 -1.70 2.60 3.60
CA GLU A 91 -0.60 2.61 4.57
C GLU A 91 -1.05 3.13 5.95
N LEU A 92 -1.92 4.15 5.99
CA LEU A 92 -2.44 4.70 7.25
C LEU A 92 -3.30 3.70 8.02
N LEU A 93 -4.14 2.94 7.30
CA LEU A 93 -5.06 1.95 7.88
C LEU A 93 -4.31 0.69 8.32
N CYS A 94 -3.30 0.22 7.58
CA CYS A 94 -2.45 -0.91 7.98
C CYS A 94 -1.64 -0.66 9.27
N ARG A 95 -1.56 0.58 9.77
CA ARG A 95 -0.93 0.89 11.08
C ARG A 95 -1.79 0.50 12.29
N SER A 96 -3.02 0.04 12.06
CA SER A 96 -3.90 -0.53 13.09
C SER A 96 -3.99 -2.04 12.90
N PRO A 97 -4.08 -2.85 13.97
CA PRO A 97 -4.19 -4.30 13.84
C PRO A 97 -5.44 -4.71 13.05
N GLU A 98 -6.56 -4.01 13.25
CA GLU A 98 -7.83 -4.26 12.55
C GLU A 98 -7.69 -3.99 11.06
N GLY A 99 -7.07 -2.86 10.68
CA GLY A 99 -6.82 -2.54 9.28
C GLY A 99 -5.83 -3.51 8.64
N CYS A 100 -4.76 -3.86 9.36
CA CYS A 100 -3.76 -4.82 8.88
C CYS A 100 -4.40 -6.18 8.56
N ALA A 101 -5.19 -6.73 9.48
CA ALA A 101 -5.94 -7.95 9.27
C ALA A 101 -6.90 -7.84 8.08
N ALA A 102 -7.71 -6.78 8.02
CA ALA A 102 -8.68 -6.61 6.93
C ALA A 102 -8.03 -6.50 5.54
N PHE A 103 -6.89 -5.81 5.42
CA PHE A 103 -6.15 -5.75 4.17
C PHE A 103 -5.48 -7.08 3.81
N GLY A 104 -4.95 -7.79 4.80
CA GLY A 104 -4.24 -9.05 4.58
C GLY A 104 -5.14 -10.25 4.25
N GLU A 105 -6.44 -10.18 4.59
CA GLU A 105 -7.43 -11.17 4.14
C GLU A 105 -7.84 -11.00 2.67
N HIS A 106 -7.60 -9.82 2.09
CA HIS A 106 -7.99 -9.55 0.72
C HIS A 106 -6.93 -10.05 -0.28
N ALA A 107 -7.27 -11.07 -1.08
CA ALA A 107 -6.34 -11.80 -1.94
C ALA A 107 -5.55 -10.95 -2.96
N LEU A 108 -6.07 -9.79 -3.36
CA LEU A 108 -5.36 -8.90 -4.30
C LEU A 108 -4.39 -7.93 -3.60
N THR A 109 -4.43 -7.79 -2.27
CA THR A 109 -3.69 -6.73 -1.58
C THR A 109 -2.19 -6.84 -1.80
N ILE A 110 -1.60 -7.98 -1.48
CA ILE A 110 -0.15 -8.17 -1.58
C ILE A 110 0.31 -8.08 -3.04
N PRO A 111 -0.27 -8.83 -4.00
CA PRO A 111 0.12 -8.72 -5.40
C PRO A 111 0.02 -7.29 -5.95
N LEU A 112 -1.03 -6.56 -5.58
CA LEU A 112 -1.23 -5.18 -6.01
C LEU A 112 -0.13 -4.28 -5.44
N LEU A 113 0.13 -4.34 -4.13
CA LEU A 113 1.16 -3.52 -3.50
C LEU A 113 2.55 -3.80 -4.08
N VAL A 114 2.90 -5.07 -4.28
CA VAL A 114 4.17 -5.46 -4.92
C VAL A 114 4.25 -4.92 -6.34
N LYS A 115 3.17 -5.05 -7.13
CA LYS A 115 3.10 -4.50 -8.49
C LYS A 115 3.29 -2.99 -8.49
N THR A 116 2.79 -2.24 -7.50
CA THR A 116 2.87 -0.77 -7.51
C THR A 116 4.28 -0.19 -7.25
N ILE A 117 5.17 -0.95 -6.61
CA ILE A 117 6.54 -0.52 -6.31
C ILE A 117 7.26 -0.15 -7.62
N LEU A 118 7.90 1.02 -7.64
CA LEU A 118 8.67 1.58 -8.76
C LEU A 118 7.89 1.84 -10.06
N ARG A 119 6.56 1.65 -10.10
CA ARG A 119 5.75 1.82 -11.33
C ARG A 119 4.96 3.13 -11.41
N VAL A 120 4.60 3.70 -10.28
CA VAL A 120 3.67 4.86 -10.23
C VAL A 120 4.42 6.15 -9.92
N SER A 121 5.04 6.21 -8.75
CA SER A 121 5.87 7.33 -8.29
C SER A 121 6.66 6.95 -7.04
N ASP A 122 7.61 7.78 -6.64
CA ASP A 122 8.39 7.57 -5.41
C ASP A 122 7.49 7.55 -4.17
N ARG A 123 6.45 8.41 -4.15
CA ARG A 123 5.48 8.45 -3.05
C ARG A 123 4.63 7.19 -3.00
N ALA A 124 4.07 6.77 -4.14
CA ALA A 124 3.33 5.52 -4.24
C ALA A 124 4.18 4.33 -3.80
N THR A 125 5.44 4.29 -4.24
CA THR A 125 6.42 3.27 -3.86
C THR A 125 6.67 3.27 -2.35
N GLU A 126 6.83 4.44 -1.74
CA GLU A 126 7.02 4.56 -0.30
C GLU A 126 5.80 4.11 0.51
N TYR A 127 4.60 4.42 0.05
CA TYR A 127 3.35 4.01 0.68
C TYR A 127 3.12 2.51 0.54
N ALA A 128 3.32 1.95 -0.65
CA ALA A 128 3.19 0.52 -0.90
C ALA A 128 4.17 -0.30 -0.06
N ALA A 129 5.45 0.09 -0.02
CA ALA A 129 6.45 -0.55 0.83
C ALA A 129 6.10 -0.42 2.33
N GLY A 130 5.48 0.70 2.74
CA GLY A 130 5.02 0.89 4.11
C GLY A 130 3.87 -0.03 4.50
N ALA A 131 2.89 -0.22 3.59
CA ALA A 131 1.77 -1.12 3.80
C ALA A 131 2.23 -2.59 3.84
N LEU A 132 3.10 -3.01 2.90
CA LEU A 132 3.71 -4.34 2.91
C LEU A 132 4.52 -4.60 4.17
N LEU A 133 5.27 -3.61 4.64
CA LEU A 133 6.01 -3.71 5.90
C LEU A 133 5.09 -3.96 7.09
N ALA A 134 3.95 -3.27 7.15
CA ALA A 134 2.97 -3.47 8.22
C ALA A 134 2.38 -4.90 8.18
N LEU A 135 1.96 -5.36 6.99
CA LEU A 135 1.46 -6.71 6.78
C LEU A 135 2.52 -7.75 7.17
N CYS A 136 3.67 -7.75 6.52
CA CYS A 136 4.74 -8.72 6.79
C CYS A 136 5.24 -8.71 8.25
N THR A 137 5.08 -7.60 8.98
CA THR A 137 5.40 -7.57 10.42
C THR A 137 4.36 -8.33 11.25
N ALA A 138 3.08 -8.24 10.88
CA ALA A 138 1.98 -8.81 11.62
C ALA A 138 1.88 -10.33 11.48
N GLU A 139 2.04 -10.89 10.28
CA GLU A 139 1.94 -12.34 10.06
C GLU A 139 2.95 -12.88 9.05
N GLU A 140 3.40 -14.12 9.26
CA GLU A 140 4.37 -14.82 8.41
C GLU A 140 3.79 -15.22 7.05
N ARG A 141 2.53 -15.65 6.98
CA ARG A 141 1.86 -16.01 5.71
C ARG A 141 1.96 -14.91 4.64
N TRP A 142 1.89 -13.65 5.06
CA TRP A 142 1.98 -12.50 4.17
C TRP A 142 3.43 -12.22 3.70
N ARG A 143 4.44 -12.70 4.44
CA ARG A 143 5.84 -12.69 3.99
C ARG A 143 6.04 -13.64 2.83
N ASP A 144 5.54 -14.86 2.98
CA ASP A 144 5.65 -15.90 1.96
C ASP A 144 4.88 -15.50 0.69
N GLU A 145 3.68 -14.95 0.85
CA GLU A 145 2.90 -14.42 -0.27
C GLU A 145 3.61 -13.25 -0.97
N ALA A 146 4.19 -12.31 -0.21
CA ALA A 146 4.93 -11.20 -0.79
C ALA A 146 6.20 -11.66 -1.51
N ALA A 147 6.91 -12.64 -0.95
CA ALA A 147 8.07 -13.26 -1.57
C ALA A 147 7.71 -13.96 -2.88
N ALA A 148 6.63 -14.77 -2.87
CA ALA A 148 6.10 -15.43 -4.07
C ALA A 148 5.64 -14.42 -5.14
N ALA A 149 5.12 -13.26 -4.72
CA ALA A 149 4.76 -12.16 -5.62
C ALA A 149 5.99 -11.39 -6.18
N GLY A 150 7.22 -11.74 -5.78
CA GLY A 150 8.45 -11.15 -6.30
C GLY A 150 8.88 -9.85 -5.61
N VAL A 151 8.43 -9.60 -4.36
CA VAL A 151 8.74 -8.37 -3.64
C VAL A 151 10.25 -8.17 -3.41
N VAL A 152 11.02 -9.25 -3.22
CA VAL A 152 12.45 -9.18 -2.89
C VAL A 152 13.23 -8.45 -3.97
N VAL A 153 13.01 -8.78 -5.24
CA VAL A 153 13.66 -8.12 -6.39
C VAL A 153 13.26 -6.65 -6.46
N GLN A 154 11.97 -6.34 -6.29
CA GLN A 154 11.47 -4.96 -6.29
C GLN A 154 12.13 -4.10 -5.20
N LEU A 155 12.30 -4.65 -4.00
CA LEU A 155 12.93 -3.94 -2.88
C LEU A 155 14.44 -3.74 -3.08
N LEU A 156 15.15 -4.71 -3.66
CA LEU A 156 16.57 -4.56 -4.01
C LEU A 156 16.77 -3.43 -5.03
N LEU A 157 15.95 -3.40 -6.09
CA LEU A 157 15.94 -2.32 -7.08
C LEU A 157 15.60 -0.97 -6.43
N MET A 158 14.61 -0.96 -5.54
CA MET A 158 14.20 0.25 -4.82
C MET A 158 15.32 0.83 -3.96
N VAL A 159 16.12 -0.02 -3.29
CA VAL A 159 17.29 0.41 -2.51
C VAL A 159 18.38 1.03 -3.39
N GLN A 160 18.58 0.49 -4.61
CA GLN A 160 19.60 0.95 -5.55
C GLN A 160 19.18 2.18 -6.38
N SER A 161 17.87 2.46 -6.45
CA SER A 161 17.32 3.58 -7.20
C SER A 161 17.50 4.95 -6.52
N GLU A 162 17.09 6.01 -7.20
CA GLU A 162 17.02 7.37 -6.66
C GLU A 162 15.79 7.63 -5.76
N CYS A 163 15.11 6.57 -5.30
CA CYS A 163 14.00 6.67 -4.34
C CYS A 163 14.39 7.45 -3.08
N THR A 164 13.38 8.00 -2.40
CA THR A 164 13.58 8.76 -1.15
C THR A 164 14.25 7.92 -0.06
N GLU A 165 15.01 8.56 0.83
CA GLU A 165 15.63 7.88 1.98
C GLU A 165 14.62 7.14 2.87
N ARG A 166 13.39 7.68 2.97
CA ARG A 166 12.31 7.05 3.73
C ARG A 166 11.84 5.76 3.07
N ALA A 167 11.74 5.76 1.74
CA ALA A 167 11.41 4.59 0.94
C ALA A 167 12.50 3.52 1.12
N LYS A 168 13.78 3.90 0.94
CA LYS A 168 14.93 2.98 1.11
C LYS A 168 14.99 2.34 2.50
N LYS A 169 14.75 3.12 3.57
CA LYS A 169 14.69 2.60 4.95
C LYS A 169 13.58 1.57 5.16
N LYS A 170 12.39 1.79 4.58
CA LYS A 170 11.29 0.81 4.62
C LYS A 170 11.67 -0.46 3.87
N ALA A 171 12.25 -0.33 2.68
CA ALA A 171 12.70 -1.47 1.88
C ALA A 171 13.74 -2.32 2.61
N GLN A 172 14.75 -1.69 3.22
CA GLN A 172 15.77 -2.40 4.01
C GLN A 172 15.18 -3.14 5.21
N LYS A 173 14.19 -2.55 5.90
CA LYS A 173 13.50 -3.24 7.01
C LYS A 173 12.71 -4.44 6.50
N LEU A 174 12.00 -4.27 5.39
CA LEU A 174 11.19 -5.34 4.81
C LEU A 174 12.08 -6.49 4.28
N LEU A 175 13.19 -6.19 3.61
CA LEU A 175 14.17 -7.21 3.19
C LEU A 175 14.71 -8.03 4.36
N LYS A 176 14.95 -7.40 5.52
CA LYS A 176 15.38 -8.11 6.73
C LYS A 176 14.30 -9.03 7.30
N LEU A 177 13.02 -8.60 7.26
CA LEU A 177 11.90 -9.44 7.71
C LEU A 177 11.65 -10.62 6.79
N LEU A 178 11.89 -10.45 5.49
CA LEU A 178 11.65 -11.48 4.49
C LEU A 178 12.76 -12.52 4.42
N ARG A 179 13.91 -12.35 5.09
CA ARG A 179 15.13 -13.16 4.90
C ARG A 179 14.86 -14.67 4.85
N ASP A 180 13.98 -15.16 5.71
CA ASP A 180 13.71 -16.59 5.85
C ASP A 180 12.65 -17.07 4.82
N SER A 181 11.91 -16.14 4.21
CA SER A 181 10.99 -16.33 3.09
C SER A 181 11.62 -15.98 1.74
N TRP A 182 12.94 -15.70 1.67
CA TRP A 182 13.55 -15.44 0.36
C TRP A 182 13.34 -16.67 -0.50
N PRO A 183 12.86 -16.50 -1.76
CA PRO A 183 12.88 -17.62 -2.68
C PRO A 183 14.32 -18.11 -2.74
N ASP A 184 14.49 -19.44 -2.74
CA ASP A 184 15.78 -20.07 -3.01
C ASP A 184 16.17 -19.68 -4.44
N TYR A 185 16.78 -18.51 -4.57
CA TYR A 185 17.69 -18.21 -5.66
C TYR A 185 18.94 -19.05 -5.36
N SER A 186 18.82 -20.37 -5.50
CA SER A 186 19.93 -21.11 -6.04
C SER A 186 20.20 -20.42 -7.37
N PHE A 187 21.14 -19.47 -7.36
CA PHE A 187 21.99 -19.26 -8.50
C PHE A 187 22.46 -20.66 -8.82
N ALA A 188 21.83 -21.31 -9.79
CA ALA A 188 22.39 -22.51 -10.36
C ALA A 188 23.81 -22.08 -10.72
N ASN A 189 24.79 -22.60 -9.97
CA ASN A 189 26.17 -22.50 -10.35
C ASN A 189 26.19 -23.10 -11.75
N SER A 190 26.16 -22.23 -12.77
CA SER A 190 26.43 -22.64 -14.13
C SER A 190 27.95 -22.85 -14.17
N ASP A 191 28.39 -23.93 -13.53
CA ASP A 191 29.72 -24.50 -13.69
C ASP A 191 29.87 -25.15 -15.09
N ASP A 192 28.92 -24.90 -16.00
CA ASP A 192 28.95 -25.38 -17.39
C ASP A 192 29.65 -24.38 -18.34
N PHE A 193 30.70 -23.70 -17.85
CA PHE A 193 31.78 -23.28 -18.73
C PHE A 193 32.75 -24.45 -18.86
N GLY A 194 32.31 -25.49 -19.59
CA GLY A 194 33.22 -26.53 -20.05
C GLY A 194 34.39 -25.88 -20.78
N CYS A 195 35.61 -26.11 -20.27
CA CYS A 195 36.86 -25.83 -20.94
C CYS A 195 36.74 -26.28 -22.40
N SER A 196 36.71 -25.34 -23.33
CA SER A 196 37.03 -25.67 -24.72
C SER A 196 38.48 -26.14 -24.72
N GLU A 197 38.69 -27.44 -24.89
CA GLU A 197 39.98 -28.00 -25.24
C GLU A 197 40.47 -27.29 -26.49
N VAL A 198 41.53 -26.49 -26.32
CA VAL A 198 42.30 -25.96 -27.45
C VAL A 198 43.03 -27.15 -28.06
N VAL A 199 42.50 -27.66 -29.17
CA VAL A 199 43.20 -28.68 -29.97
C VAL A 199 44.36 -27.99 -30.68
N PRO A 200 45.62 -28.38 -30.46
CA PRO A 200 46.75 -27.81 -31.18
C PRO A 200 46.78 -28.35 -32.61
N PHE A 201 46.83 -27.44 -33.59
CA PHE A 201 47.31 -27.73 -34.94
C PHE A 201 48.78 -27.32 -35.05
#